data_AF-A0A933KXY2-F1
#
_entry.id   AF-A0A933KXY2-F1
#
_cell.length_a   1.000
_cell.length_b   1.000
_cell.length_c   1.000
_cell.angle_alpha   90.00
_cell.angle_beta   90.00
_cell.angle_gamma   90.00
#
_symmetry.space_group_name_H-M   'P 1'
#
loop_
_entity.id
_entity.type
_entity.pdbx_description
1 polymer ?
#
loop_
_entity_poly.entity_id
_entity_poly.type
_entity_poly.pdbx_seq_one_letter_code
_entity_poly.pdbx_strand_id
1 'polypeptide(L)'
;PDAAGCNDQPVFKDYRKRLRNGFPVYLNDACFRVPAVGELGSSKRNQFVGPNQWNLNVSLQKSTSITESVQLQVRLEAFNVLNHRNYGPPGSAGNVGLAWTQGANTSAATLTTGTMNPTATQIETIVGTMRQIQLGAKLIF
;
A
#
# COMPACT_ATOMS: atom_id res chain seq x y z
N PRO A 1 -19.86 -3.68 7.58
CA PRO A 1 -18.63 -4.48 7.83
C PRO A 1 -18.77 -5.31 9.11
N ASP A 2 -19.95 -5.90 9.31
CA ASP A 2 -20.48 -6.17 10.65
C ASP A 2 -20.76 -7.67 10.80
N ALA A 3 -19.83 -8.48 10.28
CA ALA A 3 -19.87 -9.92 10.42
C ALA A 3 -19.33 -10.36 11.79
N ALA A 4 -19.96 -11.40 12.34
CA ALA A 4 -19.52 -12.02 13.58
C ALA A 4 -18.08 -12.53 13.39
N GLY A 5 -17.12 -11.91 14.09
CA GLY A 5 -15.67 -12.14 13.91
C GLY A 5 -14.87 -10.91 13.49
N CYS A 6 -15.53 -9.80 13.14
CA CYS A 6 -14.85 -8.56 12.78
C CYS A 6 -14.14 -7.87 13.97
N ASN A 7 -14.68 -8.05 15.19
CA ASN A 7 -14.24 -7.37 16.42
C ASN A 7 -14.07 -5.85 16.24
N ASP A 8 -14.94 -5.21 15.45
CA ASP A 8 -14.88 -3.79 15.09
C ASP A 8 -13.54 -3.33 14.50
N GLN A 9 -12.77 -4.24 13.90
CA GLN A 9 -11.47 -3.97 13.27
C GLN A 9 -11.50 -4.40 11.79
N PRO A 10 -12.16 -3.62 10.89
CA PRO A 10 -12.14 -3.90 9.46
C PRO A 10 -10.77 -3.66 8.81
N VAL A 11 -9.93 -2.84 9.43
CA VAL A 11 -8.54 -2.58 9.05
C VAL A 11 -7.62 -2.92 10.21
N PHE A 12 -6.59 -3.73 9.95
CA PHE A 12 -5.61 -4.08 10.94
C PHE A 12 -4.57 -2.97 11.13
N LYS A 13 -4.49 -2.36 12.31
CA LYS A 13 -3.47 -1.32 12.61
C LYS A 13 -2.04 -1.88 12.58
N ASP A 14 -1.88 -3.11 13.02
CA ASP A 14 -0.62 -3.87 13.05
C ASP A 14 -0.46 -4.81 11.85
N TYR A 15 -1.06 -4.47 10.70
CA TYR A 15 -0.97 -5.22 9.45
C TYR A 15 0.46 -5.63 9.07
N ARG A 16 1.47 -4.81 9.40
CA ARG A 16 2.90 -5.08 9.14
C ARG A 16 3.42 -6.35 9.83
N LYS A 17 2.80 -6.77 10.94
CA LYS A 17 3.14 -7.99 11.69
C LYS A 17 2.25 -9.17 11.31
N ARG A 18 1.10 -8.92 10.67
CA ARG A 18 0.18 -9.97 10.22
C ARG A 18 0.53 -10.39 8.81
N LEU A 19 1.23 -11.50 8.67
CA LEU A 19 1.65 -12.01 7.37
C LEU A 19 0.79 -13.21 6.95
N ARG A 20 0.29 -13.19 5.71
CA ARG A 20 -0.31 -14.35 5.04
C ARG A 20 0.54 -14.58 3.79
N ASN A 21 1.11 -15.77 3.64
CA ASN A 21 2.05 -16.10 2.55
C ASN A 21 3.21 -15.10 2.39
N GLY A 22 3.69 -14.52 3.49
CA GLY A 22 4.78 -13.54 3.49
C GLY A 22 4.35 -12.09 3.19
N PHE A 23 3.08 -11.84 2.87
CA PHE A 23 2.54 -10.51 2.60
C PHE A 23 1.73 -9.95 3.77
N PRO A 24 1.85 -8.65 4.10
CA PRO A 24 1.03 -8.00 5.12
C PRO A 24 -0.47 -8.07 4.81
N VAL A 25 -1.27 -8.48 5.79
CA VAL A 25 -2.74 -8.51 5.70
C VAL A 25 -3.29 -7.20 6.27
N TYR A 26 -3.86 -6.36 5.41
CA TYR A 26 -4.35 -5.03 5.76
C TYR A 26 -5.82 -5.02 6.16
N LEU A 27 -6.65 -5.73 5.42
CA LEU A 27 -8.09 -5.83 5.69
C LEU A 27 -8.40 -7.11 6.45
N ASN A 28 -9.35 -7.02 7.37
CA ASN A 28 -9.87 -8.19 8.07
C ASN A 28 -10.95 -8.86 7.23
N ASP A 29 -10.63 -10.02 6.64
CA ASP A 29 -11.57 -10.80 5.83
C ASP A 29 -12.80 -11.25 6.64
N ALA A 30 -12.67 -11.46 7.95
CA ALA A 30 -13.80 -11.81 8.82
C ALA A 30 -14.88 -10.71 8.94
N CYS A 31 -14.59 -9.48 8.51
CA CYS A 31 -15.55 -8.37 8.50
C CYS A 31 -16.46 -8.36 7.26
N PHE A 32 -16.16 -9.19 6.26
CA PHE A 32 -16.86 -9.19 4.98
C PHE A 32 -17.48 -10.56 4.73
N ARG A 33 -18.77 -10.54 4.41
CA ARG A 33 -19.53 -11.72 3.99
C ARG A 33 -20.42 -11.34 2.81
N VAL A 34 -20.83 -12.35 2.05
CA VAL A 34 -21.88 -12.18 1.03
C VAL A 34 -23.19 -11.83 1.75
N PRO A 35 -23.91 -10.78 1.33
CA PRO A 35 -25.26 -10.50 1.83
C PRO A 35 -26.21 -11.66 1.45
N ALA A 36 -27.30 -11.85 2.20
CA ALA A 36 -28.25 -12.89 1.85
C ALA A 36 -28.88 -12.63 0.47
N VAL A 37 -29.42 -13.67 -0.18
CA VAL A 37 -30.09 -13.51 -1.47
C VAL A 37 -31.24 -12.52 -1.32
N GLY A 38 -31.26 -11.49 -2.17
CA GLY A 38 -32.25 -10.41 -2.10
C GLY A 38 -31.87 -9.23 -1.18
N GLU A 39 -30.72 -9.29 -0.49
CA GLU A 39 -30.21 -8.19 0.33
C GLU A 39 -29.10 -7.41 -0.39
N LEU A 40 -29.10 -6.09 -0.18
CA LEU A 40 -27.97 -5.24 -0.54
C LEU A 40 -26.90 -5.32 0.56
N GLY A 41 -25.62 -5.38 0.16
CA GLY A 41 -24.51 -5.36 1.11
C GLY A 41 -24.38 -4.01 1.85
N SER A 42 -23.83 -4.03 3.07
CA SER A 42 -23.64 -2.82 3.89
C SER A 42 -22.31 -2.08 3.65
N SER A 43 -21.51 -2.53 2.69
CA SER A 43 -20.20 -1.98 2.38
C SER A 43 -20.31 -0.67 1.60
N LYS A 44 -19.71 0.41 2.09
CA LYS A 44 -19.73 1.72 1.43
C LYS A 44 -18.62 1.83 0.37
N ARG A 45 -18.89 2.62 -0.68
CA ARG A 45 -17.87 3.00 -1.67
C ARG A 45 -16.77 3.83 -0.98
N ASN A 46 -15.51 3.54 -1.29
CA ASN A 46 -14.33 4.23 -0.75
C ASN A 46 -14.26 4.24 0.79
N GLN A 47 -14.80 3.24 1.47
CA GLN A 47 -14.80 3.18 2.94
C GLN A 47 -13.42 2.89 3.55
N PHE A 48 -12.46 2.42 2.75
CA PHE A 48 -11.11 2.10 3.19
C PHE A 48 -10.10 3.05 2.56
N VAL A 49 -9.20 3.53 3.42
CA VAL A 49 -8.02 4.30 3.03
C VAL A 49 -6.81 3.37 3.11
N GLY A 50 -5.93 3.46 2.12
CA GLY A 50 -4.70 2.67 2.10
C GLY A 50 -3.72 3.03 3.23
N PRO A 51 -2.64 2.27 3.39
CA PRO A 51 -1.62 2.55 4.37
C PRO A 51 -0.99 3.94 4.19
N ASN A 52 -0.67 4.60 5.31
CA ASN A 52 0.09 5.85 5.28
C ASN A 52 1.47 5.65 4.65
N GLN A 53 1.87 6.64 3.86
CA GLN A 53 3.17 6.69 3.20
C GLN A 53 3.94 7.92 3.69
N TRP A 54 5.23 7.74 3.94
CA TRP A 54 6.13 8.85 4.25
C TRP A 54 7.53 8.57 3.70
N ASN A 55 8.23 9.64 3.35
CA ASN A 55 9.55 9.56 2.74
C ASN A 55 10.36 10.81 3.14
N LEU A 56 11.63 10.59 3.44
CA LEU A 56 12.56 11.67 3.77
C LEU A 56 13.70 11.68 2.75
N ASN A 57 13.82 12.80 2.04
CA ASN A 57 14.84 13.05 1.04
C ASN A 57 15.73 14.20 1.49
N VAL A 58 17.03 14.07 1.28
CA VAL A 58 18.04 15.02 1.73
C VAL A 58 18.95 15.35 0.56
N SER A 59 19.22 16.64 0.37
CA SER A 59 20.23 17.13 -0.57
C SER A 59 21.17 18.07 0.16
N LEU A 60 22.46 17.79 0.07
CA LEU A 60 23.52 18.62 0.62
C LEU A 60 24.45 19.04 -0.51
N GLN A 61 24.73 20.34 -0.57
CA GLN A 61 25.69 20.89 -1.52
C GLN A 61 26.69 21.77 -0.78
N LYS A 62 27.96 21.60 -1.09
CA LYS A 62 29.04 22.41 -0.54
C LYS A 62 29.94 22.89 -1.67
N SER A 63 30.19 24.20 -1.70
CA SER A 63 31.22 24.78 -2.56
C SER A 63 32.44 25.11 -1.72
N THR A 64 33.63 24.84 -2.24
CA THR A 64 34.91 25.12 -1.60
C THR A 64 35.86 25.66 -2.66
N SER A 65 36.42 26.84 -2.40
CA SER A 65 37.45 27.43 -3.25
C SER A 65 38.73 26.60 -3.12
N ILE A 66 39.25 26.11 -4.25
CA ILE A 66 40.54 25.43 -4.31
C ILE A 66 41.63 26.48 -4.51
N THR A 67 41.40 27.43 -5.43
CA THR A 67 42.26 28.59 -5.68
C THR A 67 41.40 29.84 -5.87
N GLU A 68 42.02 30.98 -6.17
CA GLU A 68 41.35 32.25 -6.45
C GLU A 68 40.47 32.19 -7.71
N SER A 69 40.83 31.33 -8.66
CA SER A 69 40.10 31.16 -9.94
C SER A 69 39.37 29.81 -10.05
N VAL A 70 39.56 28.88 -9.12
CA VAL A 70 38.97 27.53 -9.20
C VAL A 70 38.14 27.20 -7.97
N GLN A 71 36.89 26.82 -8.19
CA GLN A 71 35.97 26.37 -7.15
C GLN A 71 35.50 24.92 -7.40
N LEU A 72 35.50 24.11 -6.35
CA LEU A 72 34.92 22.77 -6.34
C LEU A 72 33.56 22.78 -5.66
N GLN A 73 32.56 22.27 -6.36
CA GLN A 73 31.21 22.06 -5.86
C GLN A 73 30.97 20.56 -5.71
N VAL A 74 30.67 20.12 -4.49
CA VAL A 74 30.30 18.74 -4.18
C VAL A 74 28.82 18.69 -3.83
N ARG A 75 28.10 17.72 -4.39
CA ARG A 75 26.68 17.48 -4.15
C ARG A 75 26.48 16.04 -3.68
N LEU A 76 25.71 15.88 -2.62
CA LEU A 76 25.25 14.61 -2.08
C LEU A 76 23.73 14.65 -2.04
N GLU A 77 23.08 13.65 -2.62
CA GLU A 77 21.65 13.45 -2.47
C GLU A 77 21.36 12.06 -1.98
N ALA A 78 20.41 11.95 -1.06
CA ALA A 78 19.89 10.70 -0.56
C ALA A 78 18.36 10.72 -0.63
N PHE A 79 17.80 9.74 -1.34
CA PHE A 79 16.37 9.47 -1.40
C PHE A 79 16.01 8.33 -0.45
N ASN A 80 14.86 8.44 0.19
CA ASN A 80 14.43 7.51 1.23
C ASN A 80 15.54 7.27 2.28
N VAL A 81 16.08 8.34 2.85
CA VAL A 81 17.25 8.29 3.73
C VAL A 81 17.01 7.41 4.95
N LEU A 82 15.78 7.37 5.48
CA LEU A 82 15.38 6.52 6.60
C LEU A 82 15.10 5.06 6.18
N ASN A 83 15.20 4.74 4.89
CA ASN A 83 14.86 3.43 4.32
C ASN A 83 13.45 2.96 4.75
N HIS A 84 12.50 3.89 4.79
CA HIS A 84 11.12 3.57 5.14
C HIS A 84 10.44 2.88 3.96
N ARG A 85 9.80 1.74 4.25
CA ARG A 85 9.03 0.99 3.26
C ARG A 85 7.61 1.55 3.20
N ASN A 86 7.27 2.15 2.07
CA ASN A 86 5.91 2.60 1.78
C ASN A 86 5.11 1.46 1.17
N TYR A 87 4.06 1.05 1.86
CA TYR A 87 3.19 -0.03 1.41
C TYR A 87 2.19 0.49 0.38
N GLY A 88 1.94 -0.31 -0.65
CA GLY A 88 0.89 -0.04 -1.62
C GLY A 88 -0.51 -0.32 -1.07
N PRO A 89 -1.55 -0.01 -1.86
CA PRO A 89 -2.91 -0.38 -1.51
C PRO A 89 -3.06 -1.92 -1.45
N PRO A 90 -3.97 -2.43 -0.62
CA PRO A 90 -4.29 -3.85 -0.58
C PRO A 90 -5.01 -4.31 -1.86
N GLY A 91 -4.87 -5.59 -2.17
CA GLY A 91 -5.45 -6.21 -3.36
C GLY A 91 -4.65 -5.91 -4.64
N SER A 92 -4.90 -6.71 -5.68
CA SER A 92 -4.21 -6.56 -6.96
C SER A 92 -4.56 -5.21 -7.60
N ALA A 93 -3.53 -4.41 -7.89
CA ALA A 93 -3.64 -3.05 -8.42
C ALA A 93 -4.52 -2.08 -7.60
N GLY A 94 -4.59 -2.27 -6.27
CA GLY A 94 -5.45 -1.46 -5.39
C GLY A 94 -6.94 -1.73 -5.57
N ASN A 95 -7.29 -2.75 -6.36
CA ASN A 95 -8.63 -3.29 -6.40
C ASN A 95 -8.76 -4.29 -5.26
N VAL A 96 -9.42 -3.85 -4.19
CA VAL A 96 -9.96 -4.75 -3.17
C VAL A 96 -11.22 -5.39 -3.74
N GLY A 97 -11.06 -6.11 -4.85
CA GLY A 97 -12.08 -6.91 -5.47
C GLY A 97 -12.29 -8.12 -4.56
N LEU A 98 -13.14 -7.93 -3.55
CA LEU A 98 -13.80 -9.04 -2.88
C LEU A 98 -14.79 -9.62 -3.92
N ALA A 99 -14.25 -10.30 -4.93
CA ALA A 99 -15.00 -10.83 -6.06
C ALA A 99 -15.89 -11.95 -5.55
N TRP A 100 -17.14 -11.61 -5.28
CA TRP A 100 -18.22 -12.55 -5.11
C TRP A 100 -19.04 -12.48 -6.39
N THR A 101 -19.00 -13.52 -7.22
CA THR A 101 -19.91 -13.66 -8.36
C THR A 101 -21.31 -13.93 -7.81
N GLN A 102 -22.04 -12.88 -7.42
CA GLN A 102 -23.48 -12.99 -7.23
C GLN A 102 -24.10 -12.91 -8.61
N GLY A 103 -24.62 -14.02 -9.12
CA GLY A 103 -25.37 -14.06 -10.37
C GLY A 103 -26.60 -13.17 -10.24
N ALA A 104 -26.51 -11.92 -10.69
CA ALA A 104 -27.67 -11.08 -10.92
C ALA A 104 -28.37 -11.54 -12.21
N ASN A 105 -28.95 -12.73 -12.19
CA ASN A 105 -29.99 -13.14 -13.12
C ASN A 105 -31.23 -13.40 -12.27
N THR A 106 -32.33 -12.72 -12.61
CA THR A 106 -33.63 -12.69 -11.91
C THR A 106 -34.34 -14.05 -11.77
N SER A 107 -33.64 -15.17 -11.96
CA SER A 107 -34.16 -16.54 -11.86
C SER A 107 -33.14 -17.58 -11.31
N ALA A 108 -31.96 -17.20 -10.83
CA ALA A 108 -30.95 -18.17 -10.41
C ALA A 108 -30.99 -18.44 -8.89
N ALA A 109 -31.61 -19.56 -8.49
CA ALA A 109 -31.63 -20.10 -7.12
C ALA A 109 -30.30 -20.73 -6.64
N THR A 110 -29.18 -20.42 -7.32
CA THR A 110 -27.88 -21.04 -7.01
C THR A 110 -26.93 -19.99 -6.45
N LEU A 111 -26.71 -20.05 -5.13
CA LEU A 111 -25.63 -19.34 -4.45
C LEU A 111 -24.31 -19.99 -4.88
N THR A 112 -23.65 -19.44 -5.89
CA THR A 112 -22.22 -19.73 -6.08
C THR A 112 -21.49 -18.98 -4.97
N THR A 113 -21.10 -19.69 -3.91
CA THR A 113 -20.15 -19.18 -2.91
C THR A 113 -18.87 -18.82 -3.65
N GLY A 114 -18.75 -17.58 -4.12
CA GLY A 114 -17.49 -17.07 -4.62
C GLY A 114 -16.44 -17.28 -3.53
N THR A 115 -15.25 -17.75 -3.85
CA THR A 115 -14.19 -17.73 -2.84
C THR A 115 -13.63 -16.32 -2.82
N MET A 116 -13.40 -15.74 -1.65
CA MET A 116 -12.68 -14.47 -1.61
C MET A 116 -11.36 -14.60 -2.34
N ASN A 117 -11.05 -13.64 -3.22
CA ASN A 117 -9.72 -13.55 -3.78
C ASN A 117 -8.73 -13.54 -2.59
N PRO A 118 -7.88 -14.56 -2.42
CA PRO A 118 -7.07 -14.72 -1.22
C PRO A 118 -6.07 -13.58 -1.02
N THR A 119 -5.83 -12.77 -2.07
CA THR A 119 -4.91 -11.62 -2.05
C THR A 119 -5.62 -10.28 -1.89
N ALA A 120 -6.96 -10.23 -1.96
CA ALA A 120 -7.70 -8.96 -1.89
C ALA A 120 -7.51 -8.21 -0.56
N THR A 121 -7.16 -8.93 0.51
CA THR A 121 -6.87 -8.34 1.83
C THR A 121 -5.39 -8.07 2.07
N GLN A 122 -4.50 -8.53 1.17
CA GLN A 122 -3.06 -8.49 1.32
C GLN A 122 -2.45 -7.28 0.59
N ILE A 123 -1.33 -6.78 1.08
CA ILE A 123 -0.50 -5.79 0.39
C ILE A 123 0.66 -6.51 -0.28
N GLU A 124 0.60 -6.60 -1.61
CA GLU A 124 1.62 -7.29 -2.42
C GLU A 124 2.68 -6.35 -2.99
N THR A 125 2.47 -5.04 -2.85
CA THR A 125 3.31 -4.03 -3.50
C THR A 125 3.94 -3.07 -2.49
N ILE A 126 5.14 -2.62 -2.84
CA ILE A 126 5.83 -1.51 -2.20
C ILE A 126 5.82 -0.35 -3.19
N VAL A 127 5.54 0.84 -2.71
CA VAL A 127 5.47 2.06 -3.53
C VAL A 127 6.71 2.91 -3.27
N GLY A 128 7.21 3.54 -4.33
CA GLY A 128 8.39 4.37 -4.28
C GLY A 128 9.70 3.58 -4.37
N THR A 129 10.80 4.32 -4.32
CA THR A 129 12.14 3.76 -4.46
C THR A 129 12.70 3.28 -3.12
N MET A 130 13.58 2.28 -3.21
CA MET A 130 14.47 1.93 -2.11
C MET A 130 15.44 3.10 -1.83
N ARG A 131 16.21 3.02 -0.74
CA ARG A 131 17.24 4.02 -0.45
C ARG A 131 18.18 4.17 -1.65
N GLN A 132 18.29 5.38 -2.15
CA GLN A 132 19.22 5.74 -3.21
C GLN A 132 20.12 6.86 -2.72
N ILE A 133 21.41 6.78 -3.04
CA ILE A 133 22.39 7.80 -2.71
C ILE A 133 23.15 8.11 -4.00
N GLN A 134 23.25 9.40 -4.31
CA GLN A 134 24.01 9.88 -5.46
C GLN A 134 24.97 10.99 -5.06
N LEU A 135 26.11 10.99 -5.75
CA LEU A 135 27.21 11.92 -5.54
C LEU A 135 27.49 12.63 -6.87
N GLY A 136 27.76 13.93 -6.78
CA GLY A 136 28.16 14.75 -7.90
C GLY A 136 29.29 15.69 -7.51
N ALA A 137 30.17 15.96 -8.46
CA ALA A 137 31.22 16.95 -8.32
C ALA A 137 31.30 17.81 -9.58
N LYS A 138 31.52 19.11 -9.42
CA LYS A 138 31.72 20.06 -10.52
C LYS A 138 32.88 20.99 -10.20
N LEU A 139 33.77 21.17 -11.17
CA LEU A 139 34.79 22.22 -11.16
C LEU A 139 34.26 23.46 -11.88
N ILE A 140 34.55 24.63 -11.32
CA ILE A 140 34.19 25.94 -11.85
C ILE A 140 35.50 26.73 -11.97
N PHE A 141 35.75 27.27 -13.16
CA PHE A 141 36.94 28.04 -13.55
C PHE A 141 36.53 29.29 -14.32
#